data_AF-A0A1M6Z8Q6-F1
#
_entry.id   AF-A0A1M6Z8Q6-F1
#
_cell.length_a   1.000
_cell.length_b   1.000
_cell.length_c   1.000
_cell.angle_alpha   90.00
_cell.angle_beta   90.00
_cell.angle_gamma   90.00
#
_symmetry.space_group_name_H-M   'P 1'
#
loop_
_entity.id
_entity.type
_entity.pdbx_description
1 polymer ?
#
loop_
_entity_poly.entity_id
_entity_poly.type
_entity_poly.pdbx_seq_one_letter_code
_entity_poly.pdbx_strand_id
1 'polypeptide(L)'
;MRNDKEEVQYIWHDGVRICEDQLISMAKSAGSYALAEHYVCSLLAHGTIYGLAYIIDKVNEIREHYQVGAIPKPNMDEDHMSMPKSENAMVRKRYMMMELEERQQVIKTSLKELIENHQDLFRSKNDWIGIYLVIRDRVNGNLSMADFYNNAHQIMPKCWPERLMIGRYTMGNYSRCVDYEDRQEAYYDMERNPWKALCSIYWEILKQHILTNE
;
A
#
# COMPACT_ATOMS: atom_id res chain seq x y z
N MET A 1 2.98 -30.39 24.32
CA MET A 1 2.87 -30.35 22.84
C MET A 1 1.94 -29.20 22.49
N ARG A 2 2.50 -28.03 22.14
CA ARG A 2 1.72 -26.95 21.55
C ARG A 2 1.55 -27.30 20.08
N ASN A 3 0.31 -27.38 19.63
CA ASN A 3 0.00 -27.41 18.20
C ASN A 3 0.37 -26.04 17.64
N ASP A 4 1.53 -25.97 16.99
CA ASP A 4 1.87 -24.86 16.10
C ASP A 4 0.88 -24.94 14.93
N LYS A 5 -0.23 -24.21 15.06
CA LYS A 5 -1.09 -23.93 13.91
C LYS A 5 -0.27 -23.02 13.01
N GLU A 6 0.30 -23.57 11.94
CA GLU A 6 0.84 -22.77 10.84
C GLU A 6 -0.22 -21.74 10.45
N GLU A 7 0.10 -20.46 10.64
CA GLU A 7 -0.80 -19.38 10.25
C GLU A 7 -1.00 -19.44 8.75
N VAL A 8 -2.23 -19.74 8.33
CA VAL A 8 -2.60 -19.84 6.92
C VAL A 8 -2.36 -18.48 6.26
N GLN A 9 -1.37 -18.42 5.36
CA GLN A 9 -1.06 -17.20 4.61
C GLN A 9 -2.07 -16.99 3.49
N TYR A 10 -2.57 -15.77 3.36
CA TYR A 10 -3.52 -15.37 2.31
C TYR A 10 -2.85 -14.42 1.31
N ILE A 11 -2.94 -14.76 0.04
CA ILE A 11 -2.31 -14.07 -1.07
C ILE A 11 -3.39 -13.40 -1.92
N TRP A 12 -3.13 -12.17 -2.36
CA TRP A 12 -4.05 -11.45 -3.24
C TRP A 12 -3.88 -11.91 -4.68
N HIS A 13 -4.99 -12.27 -5.32
CA HIS A 13 -5.04 -12.74 -6.69
C HIS A 13 -6.35 -12.28 -7.32
N ASP A 14 -6.29 -11.49 -8.40
CA ASP A 14 -7.44 -11.04 -9.20
C ASP A 14 -8.66 -10.56 -8.38
N GLY A 15 -8.42 -9.70 -7.39
CA GLY A 15 -9.50 -9.10 -6.59
C GLY A 15 -9.90 -9.90 -5.34
N VAL A 16 -9.38 -11.11 -5.14
CA VAL A 16 -9.72 -11.96 -3.99
C VAL A 16 -8.48 -12.39 -3.20
N ARG A 17 -8.69 -12.79 -1.94
CA ARG A 17 -7.65 -13.41 -1.09
C ARG A 17 -7.79 -14.92 -1.15
N ILE A 18 -6.72 -15.61 -1.54
CA ILE A 18 -6.66 -17.08 -1.68
C ILE A 18 -5.56 -17.58 -0.75
N CYS A 19 -5.77 -18.69 -0.05
CA CYS A 19 -4.70 -19.24 0.78
C CYS A 19 -3.54 -19.74 -0.09
N GLU A 20 -2.31 -19.65 0.42
CA GLU A 20 -1.09 -20.00 -0.33
C GLU A 20 -1.18 -21.39 -0.97
N ASP A 21 -1.57 -22.41 -0.19
CA ASP A 21 -1.69 -23.79 -0.69
C ASP A 21 -2.74 -23.94 -1.80
N GLN A 22 -3.86 -23.24 -1.68
CA GLN A 22 -4.89 -23.25 -2.72
C GLN A 22 -4.38 -22.56 -3.99
N LEU A 23 -3.64 -21.45 -3.85
CA LEU A 23 -3.06 -20.74 -4.99
C LEU A 23 -2.02 -21.61 -5.71
N ILE A 24 -1.19 -22.34 -4.98
CA ILE A 24 -0.22 -23.31 -5.53
C ILE A 24 -0.96 -24.46 -6.23
N SER A 25 -2.01 -24.98 -5.62
CA SER A 25 -2.84 -26.05 -6.20
C SER A 25 -3.51 -25.61 -7.51
N MET A 26 -4.06 -24.39 -7.54
CA MET A 26 -4.62 -23.77 -8.75
C MET A 26 -3.54 -23.61 -9.83
N ALA A 27 -2.34 -23.15 -9.45
CA ALA A 27 -1.22 -22.99 -10.37
C ALA A 27 -0.80 -24.32 -11.00
N LYS A 28 -0.66 -25.41 -10.21
CA LYS A 28 -0.32 -26.75 -10.72
C LYS A 28 -1.47 -27.37 -11.55
N SER A 29 -2.70 -26.91 -11.35
CA SER A 29 -3.89 -27.40 -12.07
C SER A 29 -4.23 -26.61 -13.34
N ALA A 30 -3.48 -25.56 -13.68
CA ALA A 30 -3.80 -24.63 -14.77
C ALA A 30 -3.62 -25.23 -16.19
N GLY A 31 -3.26 -26.50 -16.32
CA GLY A 31 -3.11 -27.23 -17.59
C GLY A 31 -1.88 -26.88 -18.41
N SER A 32 -1.30 -25.68 -18.25
CA SER A 32 -0.01 -25.29 -18.84
C SER A 32 0.66 -24.19 -18.02
N TYR A 33 1.98 -24.04 -18.18
CA TYR A 33 2.72 -22.99 -17.47
C TYR A 33 2.26 -21.57 -17.84
N ALA A 34 1.91 -21.32 -19.11
CA ALA A 34 1.42 -20.01 -19.55
C ALA A 34 0.14 -19.57 -18.80
N LEU A 35 -0.73 -20.54 -18.47
CA LEU A 35 -1.92 -20.27 -17.65
C LEU A 35 -1.58 -20.20 -16.16
N ALA A 36 -0.57 -20.97 -15.71
CA ALA A 36 -0.10 -20.95 -14.33
C ALA A 36 0.63 -19.64 -13.95
N GLU A 37 1.15 -18.91 -14.93
CA GLU A 37 2.02 -17.75 -14.74
C GLU A 37 1.37 -16.64 -13.90
N HIS A 38 0.07 -16.40 -14.05
CA HIS A 38 -0.65 -15.40 -13.26
C HIS A 38 -0.66 -15.70 -11.75
N TYR A 39 -0.76 -16.97 -11.37
CA TYR A 39 -0.66 -17.41 -9.97
C TYR A 39 0.77 -17.30 -9.45
N VAL A 40 1.75 -17.65 -10.29
CA VAL A 40 3.18 -17.50 -9.99
C VAL A 40 3.55 -16.03 -9.75
N CYS A 41 3.04 -15.11 -10.57
CA CYS A 41 3.23 -13.67 -10.37
C CYS A 41 2.62 -13.20 -9.05
N SER A 42 1.46 -13.73 -8.67
CA SER A 42 0.80 -13.38 -7.40
C SER A 42 1.62 -13.85 -6.20
N LEU A 43 2.18 -15.08 -6.26
CA LEU A 43 3.13 -15.60 -5.28
C LEU A 43 4.37 -14.72 -5.19
N LEU A 44 5.05 -14.45 -6.31
CA LEU A 44 6.27 -13.65 -6.33
C LEU A 44 6.04 -12.20 -5.84
N ALA A 45 4.92 -11.59 -6.21
CA ALA A 45 4.55 -10.27 -5.71
C ALA A 45 4.39 -10.29 -4.19
N HIS A 46 3.68 -11.28 -3.65
CA HIS A 46 3.53 -11.47 -2.21
C HIS A 46 4.90 -11.69 -1.53
N GLY A 47 5.73 -12.58 -2.06
CA GLY A 47 7.08 -12.83 -1.54
C GLY A 47 7.96 -11.58 -1.55
N THR A 48 7.86 -10.76 -2.60
CA THR A 48 8.59 -9.49 -2.70
C THR A 48 8.09 -8.47 -1.69
N ILE A 49 6.77 -8.33 -1.56
CA ILE A 49 6.12 -7.39 -0.63
C ILE A 49 6.51 -7.69 0.82
N TYR A 50 6.44 -8.96 1.21
CA TYR A 50 6.66 -9.38 2.60
C TYR A 50 8.11 -9.78 2.89
N GLY A 51 8.95 -9.88 1.86
CA GLY A 51 10.35 -10.31 1.96
C GLY A 51 10.48 -11.79 2.33
N LEU A 52 9.62 -12.64 1.76
CA LEU A 52 9.52 -14.06 2.06
C LEU A 52 10.32 -14.86 1.04
N ALA A 53 11.59 -15.13 1.35
CA ALA A 53 12.49 -15.84 0.44
C ALA A 53 12.01 -17.26 0.09
N TYR A 54 11.28 -17.91 1.01
CA TYR A 54 10.74 -19.27 0.80
C TYR A 54 9.74 -19.35 -0.37
N ILE A 55 9.12 -18.22 -0.75
CA ILE A 55 8.21 -18.16 -1.91
C ILE A 55 8.93 -18.54 -3.21
N ILE A 56 10.24 -18.28 -3.31
CA ILE A 56 11.03 -18.70 -4.47
C ILE A 56 11.06 -20.23 -4.59
N ASP A 57 11.14 -20.95 -3.47
CA ASP A 57 11.08 -22.41 -3.48
C ASP A 57 9.71 -22.90 -3.94
N LYS A 58 8.62 -22.29 -3.45
CA LYS A 58 7.25 -22.61 -3.86
C LYS A 58 6.98 -22.34 -5.34
N VAL A 59 7.49 -21.23 -5.85
CA VAL A 59 7.41 -20.90 -7.28
C VAL A 59 8.21 -21.90 -8.11
N ASN A 60 9.38 -22.31 -7.63
CA ASN A 60 10.19 -23.32 -8.30
C ASN A 60 9.52 -24.71 -8.30
N GLU A 61 8.77 -25.09 -7.26
CA GLU A 61 7.95 -26.32 -7.30
C GLU A 61 6.89 -26.28 -8.43
N ILE A 62 6.27 -25.13 -8.70
CA ILE A 62 5.30 -24.97 -9.78
C ILE A 62 6.01 -25.01 -11.14
N ARG A 63 7.16 -24.34 -11.27
CA ARG A 63 7.95 -24.33 -12.52
C ARG A 63 8.45 -25.73 -12.86
N GLU A 64 8.94 -26.47 -11.87
CA GLU A 64 9.37 -27.87 -12.02
C GLU A 64 8.21 -28.77 -12.44
N HIS A 65 7.01 -28.59 -11.89
CA HIS A 65 5.82 -29.34 -12.29
C HIS A 65 5.54 -29.24 -13.81
N TYR A 66 5.81 -28.07 -14.40
CA TYR A 66 5.68 -27.83 -15.85
C TYR A 66 6.99 -27.99 -16.63
N GLN A 67 8.06 -28.51 -16.00
CA GLN A 67 9.39 -28.69 -16.60
C GLN A 67 10.00 -27.39 -17.13
N VAL A 68 9.67 -26.26 -16.49
CA VAL A 68 10.23 -24.94 -16.77
C VAL A 68 11.43 -24.71 -15.85
N GLY A 69 12.51 -24.14 -16.40
CA GLY A 69 13.74 -23.90 -15.65
C GLY A 69 13.50 -23.06 -14.39
N ALA A 70 14.12 -23.44 -13.28
CA ALA A 70 13.99 -22.74 -12.00
C ALA A 70 14.46 -21.28 -12.09
N ILE A 71 13.82 -20.42 -11.32
CA ILE A 71 14.34 -19.07 -11.08
C ILE A 71 15.47 -19.13 -10.05
N PRO A 72 16.53 -18.30 -10.21
CA PRO A 72 17.65 -18.28 -9.28
C PRO A 72 17.16 -17.98 -7.87
N LYS A 73 17.55 -18.83 -6.92
CA LYS A 73 17.41 -18.49 -5.51
C LYS A 73 18.49 -17.46 -5.18
N PRO A 74 18.15 -16.30 -4.60
CA PRO A 74 19.18 -15.41 -4.08
C PRO A 74 20.00 -16.18 -3.04
N ASN A 75 21.33 -16.13 -3.15
CA ASN A 75 22.23 -16.68 -2.13
C ASN A 75 22.00 -15.89 -0.84
N MET A 76 21.10 -16.40 0.00
CA MET A 76 20.88 -15.89 1.33
C MET A 76 21.86 -16.64 2.24
N ASP A 77 23.13 -16.21 2.25
CA ASP A 77 23.89 -16.36 3.48
C ASP A 77 23.10 -15.59 4.54
N GLU A 78 22.64 -16.32 5.55
CA GLU A 78 21.98 -15.77 6.72
C GLU A 78 22.83 -14.58 7.24
N ASP A 79 22.16 -13.46 7.53
CA ASP A 79 22.66 -12.22 8.15
C ASP A 79 23.02 -10.98 7.32
N HIS A 80 23.15 -10.99 5.98
CA HIS A 80 23.61 -9.77 5.28
C HIS A 80 22.80 -9.27 4.08
N MET A 81 21.47 -9.39 4.13
CA MET A 81 20.58 -8.48 3.38
C MET A 81 20.09 -7.33 4.26
N SER A 82 21.04 -6.66 4.93
CA SER A 82 20.87 -5.23 5.20
C SER A 82 21.08 -4.47 3.88
N MET A 83 20.16 -4.63 2.94
CA MET A 83 19.81 -3.46 2.14
C MET A 83 19.55 -2.35 3.16
N PRO A 84 20.11 -1.14 3.03
CA PRO A 84 19.53 -0.02 3.74
C PRO A 84 18.09 0.03 3.22
N LYS A 85 17.17 -0.62 3.94
CA LYS A 85 15.75 -0.50 3.68
C LYS A 85 15.55 0.98 3.93
N SER A 86 15.45 1.76 2.85
CA SER A 86 15.16 3.17 2.97
C SER A 86 14.03 3.29 3.98
N GLU A 87 14.08 4.26 4.87
CA GLU A 87 13.08 4.41 5.94
C GLU A 87 11.65 4.24 5.36
N ASN A 88 11.43 4.80 4.17
CA ASN A 88 10.22 4.64 3.36
C ASN A 88 9.84 3.17 3.05
N ALA A 89 10.79 2.31 2.69
CA ALA A 89 10.56 0.88 2.47
C ALA A 89 10.20 0.14 3.77
N MET A 90 10.81 0.51 4.91
CA MET A 90 10.44 -0.06 6.21
C MET A 90 9.02 0.34 6.60
N VAL A 91 8.66 1.61 6.39
CA VAL A 91 7.33 2.16 6.67
C VAL A 91 6.27 1.47 5.83
N ARG A 92 6.51 1.30 4.52
CA ARG A 92 5.63 0.54 3.62
C ARG A 92 5.42 -0.89 4.12
N LYS A 93 6.51 -1.59 4.43
CA LYS A 93 6.45 -2.97 4.92
C LYS A 93 5.63 -3.07 6.20
N ARG A 94 5.86 -2.17 7.18
CA ARG A 94 5.12 -2.15 8.44
C ARG A 94 3.64 -1.87 8.22
N TYR A 95 3.29 -0.88 7.41
CA TYR A 95 1.89 -0.59 7.07
C TYR A 95 1.19 -1.75 6.37
N MET A 96 1.90 -2.50 5.52
CA MET A 96 1.36 -3.68 4.83
C MET A 96 1.20 -4.91 5.73
N MET A 97 1.87 -4.94 6.89
CA MET A 97 1.73 -5.97 7.91
C MET A 97 0.62 -5.67 8.92
N MET A 98 0.17 -4.41 9.01
CA MET A 98 -0.94 -4.03 9.88
C MET A 98 -2.27 -4.64 9.43
N GLU A 99 -3.16 -4.92 10.37
CA GLU A 99 -4.54 -5.32 10.09
C GLU A 99 -5.37 -4.16 9.52
N LEU A 100 -6.55 -4.47 8.99
CA LEU A 100 -7.40 -3.46 8.35
C LEU A 100 -7.81 -2.36 9.34
N GLU A 101 -8.22 -2.71 10.56
CA GLU A 101 -8.59 -1.73 11.59
C GLU A 101 -7.40 -0.84 11.98
N GLU A 102 -6.21 -1.42 12.10
CA GLU A 102 -4.98 -0.69 12.43
C GLU A 102 -4.62 0.33 11.34
N ARG A 103 -4.69 -0.08 10.07
CA ARG A 103 -4.45 0.82 8.93
C ARG A 103 -5.43 1.98 8.92
N GLN A 104 -6.72 1.72 9.18
CA GLN A 104 -7.74 2.75 9.28
C GLN A 104 -7.46 3.70 10.45
N GLN A 105 -7.06 3.16 11.59
CA GLN A 105 -6.74 3.95 12.78
C GLN A 105 -5.49 4.83 12.57
N VAL A 106 -4.45 4.32 11.91
CA VAL A 106 -3.24 5.08 11.54
C VAL A 106 -3.59 6.24 10.61
N ILE A 107 -4.39 5.97 9.56
CA ILE A 107 -4.86 7.03 8.65
C ILE A 107 -5.66 8.07 9.44
N LYS A 108 -6.60 7.62 10.28
CA LYS A 108 -7.48 8.52 11.04
C LYS A 108 -6.71 9.41 12.01
N THR A 109 -5.75 8.84 12.74
CA THR A 109 -4.94 9.57 13.73
C THR A 109 -3.98 10.54 13.04
N SER A 110 -3.29 10.11 11.99
CA SER A 110 -2.40 11.00 11.21
C SER A 110 -3.15 12.17 10.56
N LEU A 111 -4.38 11.93 10.06
CA LEU A 111 -5.20 13.01 9.51
C LEU A 111 -5.67 13.98 10.59
N LYS A 112 -6.04 13.49 11.78
CA LYS A 112 -6.38 14.36 12.92
C LYS A 112 -5.23 15.27 13.29
N GLU A 113 -4.03 14.71 13.42
CA GLU A 113 -2.83 15.48 13.74
C GLU A 113 -2.54 16.55 12.69
N LEU A 114 -2.67 16.22 11.39
CA LEU A 114 -2.53 17.19 10.31
C LEU A 114 -3.54 18.35 10.44
N ILE A 115 -4.81 18.03 10.74
CA ILE A 115 -5.88 19.02 10.91
C ILE A 115 -5.62 19.92 12.13
N GLU A 116 -5.15 19.35 13.23
CA GLU A 116 -4.94 20.05 14.49
C GLU A 116 -3.69 20.95 14.47
N ASN A 117 -2.61 20.46 13.85
CA ASN A 117 -1.30 21.12 13.92
C ASN A 117 -0.91 21.91 12.65
N HIS A 118 -1.56 21.63 11.52
CA HIS A 118 -1.18 22.18 10.21
C HIS A 118 -2.38 22.66 9.38
N GLN A 119 -3.41 23.20 10.04
CA GLN A 119 -4.59 23.75 9.39
C GLN A 119 -4.26 24.85 8.37
N ASP A 120 -3.19 25.60 8.58
CA ASP A 120 -2.71 26.69 7.71
C ASP A 120 -2.31 26.23 6.30
N LEU A 121 -2.01 24.94 6.14
CA LEU A 121 -1.71 24.35 4.83
C LEU A 121 -2.94 24.17 3.95
N PHE A 122 -4.15 24.19 4.54
CA PHE A 122 -5.40 24.07 3.80
C PHE A 122 -5.88 25.43 3.30
N ARG A 123 -5.86 25.60 1.99
CA ARG A 123 -6.35 26.78 1.26
C ARG A 123 -7.70 26.53 0.60
N SER A 124 -7.99 25.29 0.24
CA SER A 124 -9.22 24.88 -0.43
C SER A 124 -9.61 23.44 -0.14
N LYS A 125 -10.86 23.08 -0.41
CA LYS A 125 -11.31 21.68 -0.40
C LYS A 125 -10.56 20.76 -1.37
N ASN A 126 -9.82 21.26 -2.37
CA ASN A 126 -9.07 20.41 -3.29
C ASN A 126 -7.75 19.93 -2.68
N ASP A 127 -7.32 20.48 -1.55
CA ASP A 127 -6.08 20.08 -0.88
C ASP A 127 -6.14 18.66 -0.30
N TRP A 128 -7.36 18.19 -0.04
CA TRP A 128 -7.66 16.79 0.27
C TRP A 128 -7.19 15.82 -0.83
N ILE A 129 -7.10 16.26 -2.09
CA ILE A 129 -6.59 15.45 -3.18
C ILE A 129 -5.12 15.12 -2.94
N GLY A 130 -4.30 16.11 -2.57
CA GLY A 130 -2.89 15.90 -2.24
C GLY A 130 -2.69 14.88 -1.11
N ILE A 131 -3.51 14.95 -0.06
CA ILE A 131 -3.47 14.01 1.06
C ILE A 131 -3.82 12.59 0.60
N TYR A 132 -4.87 12.45 -0.23
CA TYR A 132 -5.25 11.15 -0.81
C TYR A 132 -4.12 10.54 -1.64
N LEU A 133 -3.44 11.36 -2.46
CA LEU A 133 -2.30 10.92 -3.27
C LEU A 133 -1.14 10.40 -2.42
N VAL A 134 -0.88 11.00 -1.25
CA VAL A 134 0.15 10.47 -0.31
C VAL A 134 -0.19 9.04 0.09
N ILE A 135 -1.42 8.76 0.51
CA ILE A 135 -1.81 7.40 0.95
C ILE A 135 -1.70 6.42 -0.22
N ARG A 136 -2.22 6.81 -1.39
CA ARG A 136 -2.17 6.03 -2.62
C ARG A 136 -0.72 5.69 -3.00
N ASP A 137 0.16 6.69 -3.06
CA ASP A 137 1.49 6.56 -3.64
C ASP A 137 2.54 6.04 -2.64
N ARG A 138 2.40 6.36 -1.34
CA ARG A 138 3.42 6.05 -0.33
C ARG A 138 3.19 4.76 0.41
N VAL A 139 1.95 4.36 0.65
CA VAL A 139 1.66 3.14 1.42
C VAL A 139 0.88 2.11 0.60
N ASN A 140 0.61 2.41 -0.67
CA ASN A 140 -0.16 1.55 -1.58
C ASN A 140 -1.45 1.05 -0.93
N GLY A 141 -2.13 1.95 -0.21
CA GLY A 141 -3.37 1.62 0.44
C GLY A 141 -4.43 1.38 -0.61
N ASN A 142 -5.06 0.20 -0.61
CA ASN A 142 -6.32 -0.07 -1.31
C ASN A 142 -7.47 0.76 -0.68
N LEU A 143 -7.26 2.06 -0.47
CA LEU A 143 -8.20 2.99 0.10
C LEU A 143 -9.00 3.61 -1.04
N SER A 144 -10.29 3.27 -1.10
CA SER A 144 -11.17 3.89 -2.07
C SER A 144 -11.34 5.38 -1.77
N MET A 145 -11.67 6.18 -2.79
CA MET A 145 -12.00 7.60 -2.60
C MET A 145 -13.17 7.80 -1.62
N ALA A 146 -14.12 6.84 -1.59
CA ALA A 146 -15.25 6.87 -0.67
C ALA A 146 -14.81 6.63 0.78
N ASP A 147 -13.93 5.67 1.01
CA ASP A 147 -13.37 5.40 2.35
C ASP A 147 -12.55 6.57 2.85
N PHE A 148 -11.73 7.17 1.98
CA PHE A 148 -11.00 8.39 2.31
C PHE A 148 -11.94 9.54 2.68
N TYR A 149 -12.99 9.76 1.87
CA TYR A 149 -14.02 10.77 2.17
C TYR A 149 -14.66 10.54 3.55
N ASN A 150 -15.07 9.30 3.84
CA ASN A 150 -15.70 8.95 5.11
C ASN A 150 -14.74 9.18 6.29
N ASN A 151 -13.48 8.77 6.17
CA ASN A 151 -12.46 8.98 7.19
C ASN A 151 -12.22 10.46 7.46
N ALA A 152 -12.00 11.26 6.39
CA ALA A 152 -11.79 12.69 6.49
C ALA A 152 -13.02 13.40 7.09
N HIS A 153 -14.23 13.01 6.70
CA HIS A 153 -15.47 13.62 7.19
C HIS A 153 -15.69 13.35 8.70
N GLN A 154 -15.39 12.15 9.18
CA GLN A 154 -15.57 11.78 10.60
C GLN A 154 -14.66 12.51 11.58
N ILE A 155 -13.51 12.99 11.11
CA ILE A 155 -12.51 13.64 11.96
C ILE A 155 -12.57 15.17 11.90
N MET A 156 -13.40 15.73 11.03
CA MET A 156 -13.46 17.18 10.88
C MET A 156 -13.97 17.84 12.16
N PRO A 157 -13.28 18.88 12.66
CA PRO A 157 -13.79 19.69 13.76
C PRO A 157 -15.13 20.34 13.40
N LYS A 158 -16.02 20.51 14.38
CA LYS A 158 -17.34 21.15 14.16
C LYS A 158 -17.23 22.57 13.60
N CYS A 159 -16.15 23.28 13.91
CA CYS A 159 -15.87 24.63 13.44
C CYS A 159 -14.99 24.69 12.18
N TRP A 160 -14.82 23.56 11.47
CA TRP A 160 -13.98 23.56 10.27
C TRP A 160 -14.59 24.47 9.19
N PRO A 161 -13.79 25.34 8.54
CA PRO A 161 -14.31 26.24 7.51
C PRO A 161 -14.93 25.47 6.35
N GLU A 162 -16.16 25.81 5.96
CA GLU A 162 -16.90 25.13 4.90
C GLU A 162 -16.12 25.09 3.56
N ARG A 163 -15.39 26.16 3.24
CA ARG A 163 -14.53 26.25 2.04
C ARG A 163 -13.40 25.20 2.00
N LEU A 164 -13.02 24.65 3.15
CA LEU A 164 -11.98 23.64 3.34
C LEU A 164 -12.57 22.24 3.58
N MET A 165 -13.89 22.12 3.70
CA MET A 165 -14.56 20.85 3.96
C MET A 165 -14.47 19.94 2.74
N ILE A 166 -14.08 18.68 2.95
CA ILE A 166 -14.02 17.69 1.87
C ILE A 166 -15.43 17.41 1.34
N GLY A 167 -15.59 17.48 0.02
CA GLY A 167 -16.82 17.10 -0.66
C GLY A 167 -16.73 15.70 -1.24
N ARG A 168 -17.89 15.04 -1.42
CA ARG A 168 -17.97 13.69 -2.04
C ARG A 168 -17.31 13.63 -3.43
N TYR A 169 -17.35 14.73 -4.18
CA TYR A 169 -16.78 14.84 -5.53
C TYR A 169 -15.42 15.54 -5.57
N THR A 170 -14.80 15.84 -4.43
CA THR A 170 -13.51 16.55 -4.39
C THR A 170 -12.46 15.85 -5.25
N MET A 171 -12.36 14.52 -5.18
CA MET A 171 -11.39 13.76 -5.96
C MET A 171 -11.61 13.85 -7.48
N GLY A 172 -12.86 14.06 -7.92
CA GLY A 172 -13.18 14.26 -9.33
C GLY A 172 -12.62 15.56 -9.92
N ASN A 173 -12.15 16.50 -9.09
CA ASN A 173 -11.52 17.73 -9.54
C ASN A 173 -10.03 17.57 -9.86
N TYR A 174 -9.41 16.41 -9.63
CA TYR A 174 -7.97 16.20 -9.79
C TYR A 174 -7.43 16.69 -11.14
N SER A 175 -8.10 16.33 -12.25
CA SER A 175 -7.71 16.75 -13.60
C SER A 175 -7.81 18.26 -13.85
N ARG A 176 -8.54 19.01 -13.02
CA ARG A 176 -8.64 20.48 -13.08
C ARG A 176 -7.56 21.18 -12.26
N CYS A 177 -6.89 20.45 -11.36
CA CYS A 177 -5.88 20.98 -10.46
C CYS A 177 -4.45 20.63 -10.87
N VAL A 178 -4.28 19.66 -11.79
CA VAL A 178 -2.98 19.13 -12.20
C VAL A 178 -2.87 19.14 -13.73
N ASP A 179 -1.69 19.57 -14.20
CA ASP A 179 -1.32 19.63 -15.62
C ASP A 179 -1.41 18.22 -16.25
N TYR A 180 -1.66 18.15 -17.56
CA TYR A 180 -1.99 16.86 -18.21
C TYR A 180 -0.86 15.83 -18.07
N GLU A 181 0.37 16.32 -18.14
CA GLU A 181 1.63 15.58 -18.04
C GLU A 181 1.78 14.93 -16.65
N ASP A 182 1.47 15.67 -15.59
CA ASP A 182 1.63 15.24 -14.19
C ASP A 182 0.52 14.27 -13.72
N ARG A 183 -0.58 14.09 -14.48
CA ARG A 183 -1.78 13.37 -13.99
C ARG A 183 -1.53 11.91 -13.65
N GLN A 184 -0.59 11.26 -14.33
CA GLN A 184 -0.26 9.84 -14.11
C GLN A 184 0.93 9.65 -13.17
N GLU A 185 1.57 10.73 -12.73
CA GLU A 185 2.74 10.66 -11.88
C GLU A 185 2.35 10.50 -10.41
N ALA A 186 3.28 9.96 -9.62
CA ALA A 186 3.18 10.02 -8.18
C ALA A 186 3.34 11.48 -7.73
N TYR A 187 2.71 11.87 -6.62
CA TYR A 187 2.73 13.27 -6.17
C TYR A 187 4.14 13.85 -5.95
N TYR A 188 5.12 12.99 -5.69
CA TYR A 188 6.51 13.39 -5.45
C TYR A 188 7.37 13.48 -6.73
N ASP A 189 6.88 12.93 -7.84
CA ASP A 189 7.53 13.00 -9.15
C ASP A 189 6.98 14.15 -10.01
N MET A 190 5.72 14.56 -9.78
CA MET A 190 5.07 15.69 -10.43
C MET A 190 5.95 16.96 -10.43
N GLU A 191 6.17 17.52 -11.62
CA GLU A 191 6.96 18.75 -11.78
C GLU A 191 6.25 19.94 -11.10
N ARG A 192 4.92 19.99 -11.18
CA ARG A 192 4.09 21.10 -10.69
C ARG A 192 3.00 20.65 -9.72
N ASN A 193 3.37 19.87 -8.71
CA ASN A 193 2.43 19.51 -7.64
C ASN A 193 1.99 20.75 -6.82
N PRO A 194 0.71 21.18 -6.90
CA PRO A 194 0.21 22.35 -6.15
C PRO A 194 0.14 22.11 -4.64
N TRP A 195 0.20 20.84 -4.20
CA TRP A 195 0.09 20.42 -2.81
C TRP A 195 1.41 19.92 -2.22
N LYS A 196 2.55 20.14 -2.89
CA LYS A 196 3.86 19.57 -2.51
C LYS A 196 4.19 19.68 -1.01
N ALA A 197 3.99 20.87 -0.43
CA ALA A 197 4.23 21.11 1.00
C ALA A 197 3.29 20.29 1.91
N LEU A 198 1.99 20.31 1.62
CA LEU A 198 0.98 19.55 2.33
C LEU A 198 1.26 18.04 2.26
N CYS A 199 1.56 17.53 1.06
CA CYS A 199 1.87 16.13 0.85
C CYS A 199 3.14 15.69 1.60
N SER A 200 4.16 16.55 1.64
CA SER A 200 5.42 16.26 2.35
C SER A 200 5.19 16.21 3.86
N ILE A 201 4.47 17.18 4.41
CA ILE A 201 4.16 17.23 5.85
C ILE A 201 3.27 16.05 6.25
N TYR A 202 2.22 15.77 5.49
CA TYR A 202 1.35 14.64 5.80
C TYR A 202 2.09 13.30 5.69
N TRP A 203 3.01 13.15 4.73
CA TRP A 203 3.84 11.95 4.65
C TRP A 203 4.66 11.73 5.92
N GLU A 204 5.30 12.76 6.45
CA GLU A 204 6.10 12.65 7.67
C GLU A 204 5.25 12.31 8.90
N ILE A 205 4.07 12.90 9.05
CA ILE A 205 3.12 12.56 10.11
C ILE A 205 2.71 11.08 9.97
N LEU A 206 2.26 10.67 8.79
CA LEU A 206 1.83 9.29 8.54
C LEU A 206 2.97 8.30 8.83
N LYS A 207 4.19 8.63 8.41
CA LYS A 207 5.40 7.84 8.65
C LYS A 207 5.63 7.63 10.15
N GLN A 208 5.54 8.68 10.96
CA GLN A 208 5.72 8.61 12.42
C GLN A 208 4.66 7.71 13.06
N HIS A 209 3.38 7.85 12.69
CA HIS A 209 2.32 6.98 13.21
C HIS A 209 2.52 5.51 12.86
N ILE A 210 2.99 5.22 11.64
CA ILE A 210 3.27 3.84 11.22
C ILE A 210 4.41 3.24 12.03
N LEU A 211 5.46 4.02 12.30
CA LEU A 211 6.64 3.55 13.02
C LEU A 211 6.46 3.48 14.54
N THR A 212 5.47 4.19 15.09
CA THR A 212 5.28 4.31 16.56
C THR A 212 4.13 3.45 17.10
N ASN A 213 3.21 2.96 16.25
CA ASN A 213 2.18 2.01 16.67
C ASN A 213 2.80 0.63 16.97
N GLU A 214 3.17 0.41 18.23
CA GLU A 214 3.46 -0.91 18.84
C GLU A 214 2.20 -1.51 19.48
#